data_AF-A0A2N5XDX4-F1
#
_entry.id   AF-A0A2N5XDX4-F1
#
_cell.length_a   1.000
_cell.length_b   1.000
_cell.length_c   1.000
_cell.angle_alpha   90.00
_cell.angle_beta   90.00
_cell.angle_gamma   90.00
#
_symmetry.space_group_name_H-M   'P 1'
#
loop_
_entity.id
_entity.type
_entity.pdbx_description
1 polymer ?
#
loop_
_entity_poly.entity_id
_entity_poly.type
_entity_poly.pdbx_seq_one_letter_code
_entity_poly.pdbx_strand_id
1 'polypeptide(L)'
;GVTQAVGLLAANEVLRALFAAGPIAERLHTALPALVLATAASVATTLLACASVAGTGRVEPKVERLATEQYLECATRVELGAVEDAEFHRLLDGAQFGAASCRYMVGHCVSTLNGLIAFVAAAGVLGVLHPVLLPLLVLIALPRTWGALRVARQRYVSTHTWMEHTRAARLLGHLLTERTAAQEVRVHAVGRFLLGHYRTMSETAETEQTRLARHRAATELAAAAMAGAASLATYGAL
;
A
#
# COMPACT_ATOMS: atom_id res chain seq x y z
N GLY A 1 -5.32 -1.30 17.53
CA GLY A 1 -5.59 -2.60 18.19
C GLY A 1 -6.58 -2.44 19.30
N VAL A 2 -6.12 -2.27 20.54
CA VAL A 2 -6.97 -2.12 21.74
C VAL A 2 -8.01 -1.01 21.60
N THR A 3 -7.64 0.15 21.07
CA THR A 3 -8.58 1.27 20.86
C THR A 3 -9.69 0.96 19.84
N GLN A 4 -9.37 0.23 18.76
CA GLN A 4 -10.37 -0.25 17.80
C GLN A 4 -11.32 -1.27 18.42
N ALA A 5 -10.78 -2.20 19.23
CA ALA A 5 -11.57 -3.16 19.98
C ALA A 5 -12.54 -2.47 20.95
N VAL A 6 -12.05 -1.48 21.70
CA VAL A 6 -12.88 -0.66 22.60
C VAL A 6 -13.94 0.12 21.80
N GLY A 7 -13.59 0.69 20.65
CA GLY A 7 -14.55 1.38 19.77
C GLY A 7 -15.67 0.47 19.26
N LEU A 8 -15.35 -0.77 18.87
CA LEU A 8 -16.34 -1.77 18.44
C LEU A 8 -17.25 -2.22 19.58
N LEU A 9 -16.70 -2.49 20.76
CA LEU A 9 -17.47 -2.83 21.96
C LEU A 9 -18.41 -1.70 22.36
N ALA A 10 -17.90 -0.46 22.36
CA ALA A 10 -18.67 0.71 22.69
C ALA A 10 -19.77 0.99 21.66
N ALA A 11 -19.51 0.79 20.36
CA ALA A 11 -20.55 0.85 19.33
C ALA A 11 -21.63 -0.24 19.52
N ASN A 12 -21.24 -1.45 19.92
CA ASN A 12 -22.19 -2.53 20.21
C ASN A 12 -23.08 -2.18 21.42
N GLU A 13 -22.50 -1.65 22.49
CA GLU A 13 -23.23 -1.19 23.68
C GLU A 13 -24.18 -0.03 23.36
N VAL A 14 -23.75 0.92 22.54
CA VAL A 14 -24.61 2.02 22.07
C VAL A 14 -25.79 1.48 21.27
N LEU A 15 -25.56 0.55 20.33
CA LEU A 15 -26.63 -0.09 19.56
C LEU A 15 -27.58 -0.88 20.47
N ARG A 16 -27.04 -1.61 21.45
CA ARG A 16 -27.83 -2.39 22.43
C ARG A 16 -28.71 -1.47 23.29
N ALA A 17 -28.18 -0.35 23.77
CA ALA A 17 -28.96 0.67 24.49
C ALA A 17 -29.97 1.40 23.58
N LEU A 18 -29.69 1.53 22.28
CA LEU A 18 -30.60 2.08 21.28
C LEU A 18 -31.69 1.10 20.81
N PHE A 19 -31.52 -0.20 21.01
CA PHE A 19 -32.55 -1.19 20.69
C PHE A 19 -33.24 -1.77 21.94
N ALA A 20 -32.79 -1.40 23.14
CA ALA A 20 -33.47 -1.73 24.40
C ALA A 20 -34.80 -0.96 24.53
N ALA A 21 -35.86 -1.65 24.98
CA ALA A 21 -37.18 -1.07 25.19
C ALA A 21 -37.20 -0.20 26.47
N GLY A 22 -37.69 1.04 26.36
CA GLY A 22 -37.83 1.99 27.49
C GLY A 22 -37.94 3.46 27.05
N PRO A 23 -38.29 4.39 27.96
CA PRO A 23 -38.42 5.82 27.67
C PRO A 23 -37.10 6.44 27.15
N ILE A 24 -37.19 7.37 26.19
CA ILE A 24 -36.03 7.94 25.46
C ILE A 24 -35.01 8.62 26.40
N ALA A 25 -35.45 9.20 27.52
CA ALA A 25 -34.59 9.89 28.48
C ALA A 25 -33.67 8.95 29.28
N GLU A 26 -34.17 7.77 29.69
CA GLU A 26 -33.33 6.76 30.39
C GLU A 26 -32.30 6.17 29.44
N ARG A 27 -32.69 5.87 28.19
CA ARG A 27 -31.80 5.31 27.16
C ARG A 27 -30.61 6.22 26.85
N LEU A 28 -30.80 7.53 26.89
CA LEU A 28 -29.73 8.51 26.63
C LEU A 28 -28.71 8.56 27.79
N HIS A 29 -29.17 8.43 29.03
CA HIS A 29 -28.30 8.39 30.21
C HIS A 29 -27.49 7.09 30.30
N THR A 30 -28.08 5.95 29.93
CA THR A 30 -27.38 4.65 29.93
C THR A 30 -26.38 4.53 28.77
N ALA A 31 -26.64 5.16 27.62
CA ALA A 31 -25.76 5.13 26.45
C ALA A 31 -24.59 6.14 26.52
N LEU A 32 -24.71 7.18 27.35
CA LEU A 32 -23.69 8.24 27.54
C LEU A 32 -22.29 7.71 27.86
N PRO A 33 -22.07 6.82 28.86
CA PRO A 33 -20.74 6.30 29.16
C PRO A 33 -20.15 5.47 28.02
N ALA A 34 -20.98 4.71 27.30
CA ALA A 34 -20.54 3.96 26.12
C ALA A 34 -20.12 4.90 24.97
N LEU A 35 -20.86 5.98 24.71
CA LEU A 35 -20.50 6.99 23.71
C LEU A 35 -19.20 7.72 24.06
N VAL A 36 -18.99 8.06 25.34
CA VAL A 36 -17.74 8.68 25.81
C VAL A 36 -16.55 7.73 25.64
N LEU A 37 -16.71 6.44 25.94
CA LEU A 37 -15.67 5.44 25.71
C LEU A 37 -15.38 5.24 24.21
N ALA A 38 -16.42 5.18 23.36
CA ALA A 38 -16.27 5.05 21.91
C ALA A 38 -15.49 6.23 21.31
N THR A 39 -15.88 7.45 21.70
CA THR A 39 -15.26 8.68 21.20
C THR A 39 -13.83 8.81 21.70
N ALA A 40 -13.57 8.55 22.99
CA ALA A 40 -12.21 8.54 23.54
C ALA A 40 -11.31 7.51 22.85
N ALA A 41 -11.82 6.30 22.58
CA ALA A 41 -11.08 5.27 21.88
C ALA A 41 -10.80 5.62 20.41
N SER A 42 -11.76 6.25 19.71
CA SER A 42 -11.54 6.77 18.35
C SER A 42 -10.48 7.87 18.34
N VAL A 43 -10.54 8.83 19.27
CA VAL A 43 -9.54 9.89 19.40
C VAL A 43 -8.15 9.31 19.68
N ALA A 44 -8.04 8.36 20.61
CA ALA A 44 -6.78 7.69 20.92
C ALA A 44 -6.22 6.92 19.69
N THR A 45 -7.09 6.29 18.91
CA THR A 45 -6.70 5.63 17.65
C THR A 45 -6.13 6.62 16.65
N THR A 46 -6.80 7.76 16.46
CA THR A 46 -6.36 8.81 15.54
C THR A 46 -5.02 9.41 15.99
N LEU A 47 -4.85 9.64 17.30
CA LEU A 47 -3.58 10.13 17.84
C LEU A 47 -2.43 9.13 17.64
N LEU A 48 -2.67 7.84 17.87
CA LEU A 48 -1.70 6.78 17.62
C LEU A 48 -1.35 6.67 16.12
N ALA A 49 -2.33 6.82 15.24
CA ALA A 49 -2.12 6.85 13.79
C ALA A 49 -1.26 8.06 13.38
N CYS A 50 -1.56 9.25 13.90
CA CYS A 50 -0.76 10.45 13.66
C CYS A 50 0.66 10.30 14.20
N ALA A 51 0.84 9.72 15.38
CA ALA A 51 2.16 9.44 15.96
C ALA A 51 2.94 8.42 15.11
N SER A 52 2.26 7.39 14.60
CA SER A 52 2.85 6.42 13.68
C SER A 52 3.33 7.07 12.40
N VAL A 53 2.52 7.96 11.79
CA VAL A 53 2.90 8.74 10.59
C VAL A 53 4.07 9.69 10.89
N ALA A 54 4.07 10.35 12.04
CA ALA A 54 5.18 11.21 12.46
C ALA A 54 6.48 10.43 12.71
N GLY A 55 6.37 9.19 13.19
CA GLY A 55 7.49 8.27 13.36
C GLY A 55 8.05 7.79 12.03
N THR A 56 7.19 7.30 11.13
CA THR A 56 7.62 6.84 9.79
C THR A 56 8.22 7.97 8.98
N GLY A 57 7.66 9.18 9.03
CA GLY A 57 8.18 10.36 8.35
C GLY A 57 9.61 10.76 8.75
N ARG A 58 10.12 10.28 9.89
CA ARG A 58 11.52 10.47 10.30
C ARG A 58 12.44 9.30 9.96
N VAL A 59 11.91 8.08 9.96
CA VAL A 59 12.68 6.86 9.67
C VAL A 59 12.90 6.70 8.17
N GLU A 60 11.87 6.95 7.39
CA GLU A 60 11.87 6.89 5.92
C GLU A 60 13.04 7.66 5.27
N PRO A 61 13.21 8.98 5.50
CA PRO A 61 14.31 9.73 4.89
C PRO A 61 15.69 9.34 5.44
N LYS A 62 15.78 8.85 6.68
CA LYS A 62 17.06 8.39 7.26
C LYS A 62 17.54 7.11 6.60
N VAL A 63 16.64 6.16 6.35
CA VAL A 63 16.96 4.90 5.66
C VAL A 63 17.35 5.16 4.21
N GLU A 64 16.62 6.03 3.51
CA GLU A 64 16.96 6.45 2.14
C GLU A 64 18.35 7.10 2.08
N ARG A 65 18.66 7.99 3.03
CA ARG A 65 19.99 8.63 3.12
C ARG A 65 21.11 7.62 3.35
N LEU A 66 20.96 6.72 4.33
CA LEU A 66 22.00 5.72 4.65
C LEU A 66 22.25 4.77 3.48
N ALA A 67 21.18 4.31 2.82
CA ALA A 67 21.30 3.49 1.62
C ALA A 67 22.00 4.25 0.48
N THR A 68 21.72 5.55 0.35
CA THR A 68 22.33 6.43 -0.65
C THR A 68 23.81 6.65 -0.39
N GLU A 69 24.18 6.99 0.83
CA GLU A 69 25.57 7.14 1.26
C GLU A 69 26.37 5.86 1.02
N GLN A 70 25.81 4.70 1.33
CA GLN A 70 26.48 3.42 1.17
C GLN A 70 26.79 3.09 -0.30
N TYR A 71 25.85 3.26 -1.23
CA TYR A 71 26.14 2.96 -2.64
C TYR A 71 27.06 4.02 -3.27
N LEU A 72 26.96 5.29 -2.85
CA LEU A 72 27.86 6.35 -3.31
C LEU A 72 29.30 6.12 -2.82
N GLU A 73 29.48 5.67 -1.58
CA GLU A 73 30.79 5.31 -1.05
C GLU A 73 31.39 4.11 -1.80
N CYS A 74 30.57 3.13 -2.20
CA CYS A 74 31.03 2.07 -3.08
C CYS A 74 31.43 2.62 -4.46
N ALA A 75 30.65 3.53 -5.04
CA ALA A 75 30.91 4.10 -6.37
C ALA A 75 32.21 4.93 -6.42
N THR A 76 32.60 5.60 -5.34
CA THR A 76 33.87 6.37 -5.29
C THR A 76 35.11 5.49 -5.20
N ARG A 77 34.98 4.22 -4.83
CA ARG A 77 36.09 3.26 -4.69
C ARG A 77 36.31 2.40 -5.94
N VAL A 78 35.48 2.55 -6.96
CA VAL A 78 35.56 1.76 -8.20
C VAL A 78 36.60 2.37 -9.15
N GLU A 79 37.37 1.51 -9.80
CA GLU A 79 38.36 1.92 -10.80
C GLU A 79 37.69 2.53 -12.03
N LEU A 80 38.32 3.55 -12.65
CA LEU A 80 37.76 4.27 -13.80
C LEU A 80 37.39 3.34 -14.97
N GLY A 81 38.16 2.27 -15.19
CA GLY A 81 37.88 1.29 -16.25
C GLY A 81 36.60 0.47 -16.01
N ALA A 82 36.18 0.28 -14.76
CA ALA A 82 34.91 -0.37 -14.42
C ALA A 82 33.73 0.60 -14.47
N VAL A 83 33.98 1.92 -14.37
CA VAL A 83 32.93 2.94 -14.53
C VAL A 83 32.38 2.96 -15.96
N GLU A 84 33.20 2.63 -16.95
CA GLU A 84 32.77 2.56 -18.36
C GLU A 84 31.95 1.29 -18.69
N ASP A 85 31.88 0.32 -17.77
CA ASP A 85 31.13 -0.92 -17.99
C ASP A 85 29.60 -0.69 -17.91
N ALA A 86 28.87 -1.28 -18.86
CA ALA A 86 27.41 -1.31 -18.86
C ALA A 86 26.84 -2.10 -17.68
N GLU A 87 27.57 -3.10 -17.17
CA GLU A 87 27.15 -3.86 -16.00
C GLU A 87 27.18 -3.00 -14.72
N PHE A 88 28.21 -2.16 -14.57
CA PHE A 88 28.32 -1.21 -13.47
C PHE A 88 27.17 -0.20 -13.48
N HIS A 89 26.85 0.38 -14.63
CA HIS A 89 25.72 1.30 -14.77
C HIS A 89 24.38 0.66 -14.37
N ARG A 90 24.16 -0.62 -14.75
CA ARG A 90 22.96 -1.37 -14.36
C ARG A 90 22.90 -1.64 -12.86
N LEU A 91 24.02 -1.97 -12.23
CA LEU A 91 24.14 -2.12 -10.78
C LEU A 91 23.89 -0.81 -10.05
N LEU A 92 24.46 0.29 -10.54
CA LEU A 92 24.30 1.63 -9.98
C LEU A 92 22.84 2.13 -10.09
N ASP A 93 22.19 1.93 -11.23
CA ASP A 93 20.76 2.20 -11.40
C ASP A 93 19.94 1.35 -10.42
N GLY A 94 20.28 0.07 -10.28
CA GLY A 94 19.67 -0.84 -9.30
C GLY A 94 19.80 -0.32 -7.86
N ALA A 95 20.98 0.18 -7.49
CA ALA A 95 21.25 0.74 -6.17
C ALA A 95 20.47 2.04 -5.92
N GLN A 96 20.40 2.93 -6.91
CA GLN A 96 19.61 4.18 -6.84
C GLN A 96 18.12 3.90 -6.64
N PHE A 97 17.54 2.99 -7.46
CA PHE A 97 16.14 2.59 -7.28
C PHE A 97 15.92 1.81 -5.99
N GLY A 98 16.91 1.03 -5.56
CA GLY A 98 16.90 0.30 -4.30
C GLY A 98 16.81 1.23 -3.09
N ALA A 99 17.64 2.27 -3.05
CA ALA A 99 17.63 3.28 -1.97
C ALA A 99 16.27 3.98 -1.85
N ALA A 100 15.69 4.41 -2.98
CA ALA A 100 14.34 4.98 -2.99
C ALA A 100 13.26 3.94 -2.60
N SER A 101 13.43 2.67 -2.97
CA SER A 101 12.51 1.59 -2.63
C SER A 101 12.50 1.26 -1.13
N CYS A 102 13.66 1.39 -0.46
CA CYS A 102 13.75 1.22 1.00
C CYS A 102 12.80 2.16 1.75
N ARG A 103 12.62 3.40 1.25
CA ARG A 103 11.66 4.34 1.81
C ARG A 103 10.23 3.79 1.76
N TYR A 104 9.80 3.35 0.58
CA TYR A 104 8.45 2.84 0.41
C TYR A 104 8.19 1.57 1.22
N MET A 105 9.21 0.72 1.40
CA MET A 105 9.10 -0.53 2.16
C MET A 105 8.74 -0.28 3.64
N VAL A 106 9.30 0.76 4.27
CA VAL A 106 8.99 1.11 5.67
C VAL A 106 7.50 1.41 5.83
N GLY A 107 6.93 2.25 4.95
CA GLY A 107 5.51 2.56 4.97
C GLY A 107 4.62 1.34 4.76
N HIS A 108 4.98 0.45 3.83
CA HIS A 108 4.24 -0.81 3.59
C HIS A 108 4.29 -1.75 4.78
N CYS A 109 5.44 -1.89 5.44
CA CYS A 109 5.59 -2.70 6.65
C CYS A 109 4.70 -2.18 7.78
N VAL A 110 4.72 -0.87 8.05
CA VAL A 110 3.90 -0.25 9.10
C VAL A 110 2.41 -0.39 8.81
N SER A 111 1.99 -0.17 7.56
CA SER A 111 0.61 -0.35 7.13
C SER A 111 0.14 -1.81 7.34
N THR A 112 0.97 -2.78 6.97
CA THR A 112 0.68 -4.20 7.11
C THR A 112 0.58 -4.62 8.58
N LEU A 113 1.50 -4.14 9.44
CA LEU A 113 1.47 -4.38 10.88
C LEU A 113 0.21 -3.79 11.52
N ASN A 114 -0.16 -2.56 11.17
CA ASN A 114 -1.39 -1.94 11.66
C ASN A 114 -2.63 -2.74 11.24
N GLY A 115 -2.68 -3.20 9.98
CA GLY A 115 -3.74 -4.08 9.50
C GLY A 115 -3.84 -5.39 10.28
N LEU A 116 -2.70 -6.04 10.56
CA LEU A 116 -2.64 -7.27 11.34
C LEU A 116 -3.12 -7.07 12.78
N ILE A 117 -2.67 -5.99 13.44
CA ILE A 117 -3.07 -5.65 14.79
C ILE A 117 -4.58 -5.35 14.85
N ALA A 118 -5.11 -4.63 13.86
CA ALA A 118 -6.54 -4.37 13.74
C ALA A 118 -7.35 -5.67 13.59
N PHE A 119 -6.86 -6.58 12.74
CA PHE A 119 -7.49 -7.88 12.52
C PHE A 119 -7.52 -8.74 13.79
N VAL A 120 -6.39 -8.86 14.50
CA VAL A 120 -6.31 -9.61 15.76
C VAL A 120 -7.21 -9.00 16.83
N ALA A 121 -7.25 -7.67 16.92
CA ALA A 121 -8.12 -6.98 17.87
C ALA A 121 -9.61 -7.24 17.58
N ALA A 122 -10.03 -7.17 16.30
CA ALA A 122 -11.39 -7.49 15.88
C ALA A 122 -11.74 -8.96 16.16
N ALA A 123 -10.84 -9.88 15.84
CA ALA A 123 -11.01 -11.31 16.12
C ALA A 123 -11.14 -11.60 17.63
N GLY A 124 -10.34 -10.92 18.47
CA GLY A 124 -10.41 -11.05 19.92
C GLY A 124 -11.75 -10.57 20.50
N VAL A 125 -12.24 -9.40 20.07
CA VAL A 125 -13.56 -8.89 20.49
C VAL A 125 -14.69 -9.83 20.09
N LEU A 126 -14.67 -10.31 18.85
CA LEU A 126 -15.69 -11.23 18.34
C LEU A 126 -15.66 -12.58 19.08
N GLY A 127 -14.47 -13.09 19.41
CA GLY A 127 -14.31 -14.31 20.19
C GLY A 127 -14.90 -14.23 21.60
N VAL A 128 -14.78 -13.07 22.26
CA VAL A 128 -15.37 -12.84 23.58
C VAL A 128 -16.89 -12.66 23.52
N LEU A 129 -17.40 -12.01 22.47
CA LEU A 129 -18.83 -11.68 22.38
C LEU A 129 -19.69 -12.85 21.84
N HIS A 130 -19.20 -13.58 20.84
CA HIS A 130 -19.90 -14.74 20.27
C HIS A 130 -18.90 -15.68 19.55
N PRO A 131 -18.52 -16.83 20.15
CA PRO A 131 -17.51 -17.73 19.55
C PRO A 131 -17.92 -18.32 18.19
N VAL A 132 -19.21 -18.29 17.84
CA VAL A 132 -19.74 -18.72 16.52
C VAL A 132 -19.41 -17.71 15.41
N LEU A 133 -19.15 -16.43 15.73
CA LEU A 133 -18.78 -15.41 14.74
C LEU A 133 -17.32 -15.51 14.29
N LEU A 134 -16.46 -16.22 15.04
CA LEU A 134 -15.06 -16.45 14.69
C LEU A 134 -14.86 -17.21 13.37
N PRO A 135 -15.45 -18.41 13.18
CA PRO A 135 -15.33 -19.13 11.91
C PRO A 135 -15.93 -18.33 10.73
N LEU A 136 -16.93 -17.49 11.00
CA LEU A 136 -17.57 -16.64 10.00
C LEU A 136 -16.70 -15.45 9.58
N LEU A 137 -15.98 -14.84 10.53
CA LEU A 137 -14.95 -13.85 10.23
C LEU A 137 -13.82 -14.45 9.39
N VAL A 138 -13.40 -15.67 9.70
CA VAL A 138 -12.42 -16.40 8.89
C VAL A 138 -12.95 -16.63 7.48
N LEU A 139 -14.21 -17.01 7.33
CA LEU A 139 -14.87 -17.22 6.03
C LEU A 139 -14.98 -15.93 5.20
N ILE A 140 -15.17 -14.76 5.82
CA ILE A 140 -15.21 -13.46 5.15
C ILE A 140 -13.80 -12.92 4.83
N ALA A 141 -12.83 -13.16 5.72
CA ALA A 141 -11.48 -12.66 5.58
C ALA A 141 -10.65 -13.45 4.55
N LEU A 142 -10.83 -14.77 4.48
CA LEU A 142 -10.11 -15.68 3.57
C LEU A 142 -10.20 -15.27 2.09
N PRO A 143 -11.39 -15.00 1.52
CA PRO A 143 -11.51 -14.58 0.12
C PRO A 143 -10.82 -13.24 -0.14
N ARG A 144 -10.89 -12.31 0.81
CA ARG A 144 -10.27 -10.98 0.70
C ARG A 144 -8.74 -11.08 0.76
N THR A 145 -8.20 -11.85 1.69
CA THR A 145 -6.75 -12.06 1.79
C THR A 145 -6.20 -12.82 0.60
N TRP A 146 -6.91 -13.84 0.10
CA TRP A 146 -6.55 -14.53 -1.13
C TRP A 146 -6.55 -13.56 -2.34
N GLY A 147 -7.61 -12.77 -2.52
CA GLY A 147 -7.68 -11.76 -3.59
C GLY A 147 -6.49 -10.80 -3.56
N ALA A 148 -6.17 -10.24 -2.39
CA ALA A 148 -5.03 -9.34 -2.21
C ALA A 148 -3.68 -10.01 -2.53
N LEU A 149 -3.47 -11.25 -2.10
CA LEU A 149 -2.24 -12.01 -2.38
C LEU A 149 -2.09 -12.33 -3.88
N ARG A 150 -3.19 -12.66 -4.56
CA ARG A 150 -3.18 -12.92 -6.01
C ARG A 150 -2.84 -11.66 -6.78
N VAL A 151 -3.41 -10.53 -6.41
CA VAL A 151 -3.08 -9.21 -6.97
C VAL A 151 -1.60 -8.88 -6.75
N ALA A 152 -1.09 -9.07 -5.54
CA ALA A 152 0.30 -8.82 -5.21
C ALA A 152 1.26 -9.69 -6.04
N ARG A 153 0.96 -10.98 -6.20
CA ARG A 153 1.76 -11.91 -6.99
C ARG A 153 1.74 -11.58 -8.49
N GLN A 154 0.57 -11.25 -9.04
CA GLN A 154 0.46 -10.80 -10.44
C GLN A 154 1.21 -9.50 -10.68
N ARG A 155 1.15 -8.58 -9.72
CA ARG A 155 1.92 -7.34 -9.75
C ARG A 155 3.40 -7.64 -9.78
N TYR A 156 3.91 -8.54 -8.94
CA TYR A 156 5.32 -8.93 -8.93
C TYR A 156 5.81 -9.49 -10.27
N VAL A 157 5.07 -10.43 -10.86
CA VAL A 157 5.46 -11.05 -12.15
C VAL A 157 5.45 -10.03 -13.29
N SER A 158 4.46 -9.13 -13.34
CA SER A 158 4.36 -8.15 -14.42
C SER A 158 5.28 -6.94 -14.28
N THR A 159 5.86 -6.75 -13.08
CA THR A 159 6.72 -5.62 -12.75
C THR A 159 8.02 -5.69 -13.57
N HIS A 160 8.59 -6.88 -13.78
CA HIS A 160 9.85 -7.02 -14.53
C HIS A 160 9.77 -6.55 -16.00
N THR A 161 8.74 -6.96 -16.74
CA THR A 161 8.58 -6.57 -18.16
C THR A 161 8.23 -5.09 -18.31
N TRP A 162 7.44 -4.54 -17.38
CA TRP A 162 7.11 -3.10 -17.38
C TRP A 162 8.32 -2.21 -17.03
N MET A 163 9.23 -2.70 -16.18
CA MET A 163 10.42 -1.98 -15.75
C MET A 163 11.35 -1.63 -16.93
N GLU A 164 11.56 -2.55 -17.86
CA GLU A 164 12.50 -2.36 -18.97
C GLU A 164 12.03 -1.26 -19.93
N HIS A 165 10.76 -1.27 -20.32
CA HIS A 165 10.18 -0.22 -21.16
C HIS A 165 10.16 1.16 -20.47
N THR A 166 9.87 1.18 -19.18
CA THR A 166 9.85 2.42 -18.39
C THR A 166 11.26 3.00 -18.21
N ARG A 167 12.28 2.17 -18.02
CA ARG A 167 13.69 2.61 -17.94
C ARG A 167 14.14 3.22 -19.26
N ALA A 168 13.88 2.56 -20.37
CA ALA A 168 14.27 3.04 -21.68
C ALA A 168 13.55 4.35 -22.06
N ALA A 169 12.25 4.48 -21.78
CA ALA A 169 11.53 5.74 -21.96
C ALA A 169 12.15 6.86 -21.10
N ARG A 170 12.52 6.58 -19.84
CA ARG A 170 13.16 7.57 -18.98
C ARG A 170 14.55 7.99 -19.50
N LEU A 171 15.34 7.05 -20.01
CA LEU A 171 16.64 7.34 -20.62
C LEU A 171 16.49 8.25 -21.85
N LEU A 172 15.55 7.94 -22.76
CA LEU A 172 15.25 8.78 -23.92
C LEU A 172 14.78 10.18 -23.50
N GLY A 173 13.95 10.26 -22.47
CA GLY A 173 13.53 11.54 -21.87
C GLY A 173 14.72 12.32 -21.31
N HIS A 174 15.64 11.64 -20.61
CA HIS A 174 16.85 12.26 -20.09
C HIS A 174 17.70 12.85 -21.22
N LEU A 175 18.04 12.06 -22.25
CA LEU A 175 18.82 12.50 -23.41
C LEU A 175 18.19 13.68 -24.16
N LEU A 176 16.86 13.76 -24.21
CA LEU A 176 16.14 14.90 -24.81
C LEU A 176 16.20 16.18 -23.97
N THR A 177 16.42 16.06 -22.66
CA THR A 177 16.44 17.19 -21.71
C THR A 177 17.84 17.57 -21.24
N GLU A 178 18.82 16.69 -21.44
CA GLU A 178 20.19 16.87 -20.97
C GLU A 178 20.92 17.93 -21.79
N ARG A 179 21.63 18.84 -21.11
CA ARG A 179 22.27 19.99 -21.75
C ARG A 179 23.43 19.57 -22.67
N THR A 180 24.16 18.54 -22.28
CA THR A 180 25.29 17.94 -23.02
C THR A 180 24.80 17.31 -24.33
N ALA A 181 23.76 16.48 -24.26
CA ALA A 181 23.17 15.82 -25.42
C ALA A 181 22.39 16.77 -26.35
N ALA A 182 21.90 17.91 -25.85
CA ALA A 182 21.07 18.84 -26.62
C ALA A 182 21.77 19.38 -27.89
N GLN A 183 23.11 19.50 -27.88
CA GLN A 183 23.87 19.93 -29.06
C GLN A 183 23.84 18.86 -30.16
N GLU A 184 24.13 17.61 -29.81
CA GLU A 184 24.12 16.48 -30.73
C GLU A 184 22.71 16.21 -31.28
N VAL A 185 21.68 16.29 -30.43
CA VAL A 185 20.29 16.11 -30.83
C VAL A 185 19.85 17.15 -31.87
N ARG A 186 20.32 18.40 -31.74
CA ARG A 186 20.02 19.48 -32.69
C ARG A 186 20.84 19.38 -33.96
N VAL A 187 22.14 19.09 -33.86
CA VAL A 187 23.05 18.97 -35.01
C VAL A 187 22.66 17.79 -35.91
N HIS A 188 22.31 16.65 -35.31
CA HIS A 188 21.92 15.45 -36.06
C HIS A 188 20.40 15.34 -36.30
N ALA A 189 19.63 16.35 -35.91
CA ALA A 189 18.16 16.39 -36.04
C ALA A 189 17.42 15.14 -35.51
N VAL A 190 18.01 14.43 -34.55
CA VAL A 190 17.52 13.14 -34.02
C VAL A 190 16.34 13.29 -33.07
N GLY A 191 15.98 14.52 -32.66
CA GLY A 191 14.94 14.77 -31.66
C GLY A 191 13.58 14.16 -32.01
N ARG A 192 13.17 14.18 -33.29
CA ARG A 192 11.90 13.57 -33.72
C ARG A 192 11.94 12.04 -33.64
N PHE A 193 13.09 11.44 -33.94
CA PHE A 193 13.29 10.00 -33.85
C PHE A 193 13.24 9.51 -32.40
N LEU A 194 13.97 10.18 -31.50
CA LEU A 194 13.98 9.87 -30.07
C LEU A 194 12.59 10.06 -29.44
N LEU A 195 11.89 11.14 -29.81
CA LEU A 195 10.52 11.39 -29.34
C LEU A 195 9.53 10.33 -29.84
N GLY A 196 9.70 9.85 -31.08
CA GLY A 196 8.91 8.74 -31.63
C GLY A 196 9.10 7.46 -30.84
N HIS A 197 10.35 7.07 -30.57
CA HIS A 197 10.67 5.90 -29.74
C HIS A 197 10.12 6.05 -28.31
N TYR A 198 10.29 7.23 -27.70
CA TYR A 198 9.72 7.53 -26.39
C TYR A 198 8.22 7.29 -26.34
N ARG A 199 7.47 7.78 -27.36
CA ARG A 199 6.01 7.59 -27.45
C ARG A 199 5.65 6.12 -27.54
N THR A 200 6.24 5.37 -28.47
CA THR A 200 5.93 3.94 -28.65
C THR A 200 6.23 3.14 -27.37
N MET A 201 7.35 3.41 -26.70
CA MET A 201 7.70 2.74 -25.45
C MET A 201 6.75 3.12 -24.30
N SER A 202 6.34 4.38 -24.23
CA SER A 202 5.39 4.88 -23.22
C SER A 202 3.99 4.30 -23.42
N GLU A 203 3.49 4.26 -24.66
CA GLU A 203 2.19 3.67 -25.02
C GLU A 203 2.14 2.17 -24.70
N THR A 204 3.23 1.45 -24.96
CA THR A 204 3.36 0.02 -24.60
C THR A 204 3.29 -0.16 -23.08
N ALA A 205 4.01 0.69 -22.33
CA ALA A 205 4.00 0.66 -20.87
C ALA A 205 2.62 1.03 -20.28
N GLU A 206 1.91 1.99 -20.86
CA GLU A 206 0.57 2.41 -20.46
C GLU A 206 -0.47 1.30 -20.73
N THR A 207 -0.38 0.63 -21.87
CA THR A 207 -1.26 -0.48 -22.23
C THR A 207 -1.13 -1.63 -21.22
N GLU A 208 0.10 -1.97 -20.83
CA GLU A 208 0.37 -2.97 -19.80
C GLU A 208 -0.14 -2.55 -18.41
N GLN A 209 0.03 -1.29 -18.01
CA GLN A 209 -0.54 -0.80 -16.74
C GLN A 209 -2.06 -0.88 -16.73
N THR A 210 -2.70 -0.52 -17.84
CA THR A 210 -4.15 -0.57 -17.99
C THR A 210 -4.65 -2.02 -17.94
N ARG A 211 -3.96 -2.96 -18.59
CA ARG A 211 -4.25 -4.40 -18.51
C ARG A 211 -4.17 -4.90 -17.06
N LEU A 212 -3.11 -4.54 -16.34
CA LEU A 212 -2.96 -4.91 -14.92
C LEU A 212 -4.05 -4.29 -14.06
N ALA A 213 -4.40 -3.02 -14.28
CA ALA A 213 -5.45 -2.34 -13.53
C ALA A 213 -6.81 -3.04 -13.70
N ARG A 214 -7.14 -3.47 -14.92
CA ARG A 214 -8.37 -4.26 -15.20
C ARG A 214 -8.37 -5.60 -14.48
N HIS A 215 -7.25 -6.33 -14.51
CA HIS A 215 -7.14 -7.60 -13.77
C HIS A 215 -7.29 -7.40 -12.26
N ARG A 216 -6.68 -6.35 -11.70
CA ARG A 216 -6.84 -5.99 -10.28
C ARG A 216 -8.29 -5.68 -9.93
N ALA A 217 -8.95 -4.84 -10.72
CA ALA A 217 -10.35 -4.49 -10.52
C ALA A 217 -11.25 -5.74 -10.53
N ALA A 218 -11.04 -6.65 -11.49
CA ALA A 218 -11.79 -7.90 -11.55
C ALA A 218 -11.57 -8.79 -10.31
N THR A 219 -10.33 -8.93 -9.84
CA THR A 219 -10.02 -9.72 -8.64
C THR A 219 -10.57 -9.08 -7.37
N GLU A 220 -10.52 -7.76 -7.24
CA GLU A 220 -11.08 -7.04 -6.10
C GLU A 220 -12.61 -7.13 -6.08
N LEU A 221 -13.25 -7.03 -7.25
CA LEU A 221 -14.69 -7.17 -7.39
C LEU A 221 -15.15 -8.60 -7.03
N ALA A 222 -14.43 -9.63 -7.48
CA ALA A 222 -14.69 -11.01 -7.08
C ALA A 222 -14.52 -11.22 -5.56
N ALA A 223 -13.46 -10.66 -4.98
CA ALA A 223 -13.23 -10.71 -3.54
C ALA A 223 -14.33 -9.98 -2.75
N ALA A 224 -14.78 -8.82 -3.22
CA ALA A 224 -15.86 -8.05 -2.63
C ALA A 224 -17.21 -8.79 -2.73
N ALA A 225 -17.50 -9.42 -3.88
CA ALA A 225 -18.70 -10.23 -4.07
C ALA A 225 -18.74 -11.44 -3.12
N MET A 226 -17.62 -12.16 -2.97
CA MET A 226 -17.51 -13.27 -2.01
C MET A 226 -17.70 -12.80 -0.57
N ALA A 227 -17.11 -11.65 -0.20
CA ALA A 227 -17.30 -11.07 1.13
C ALA A 227 -18.77 -10.67 1.38
N GLY A 228 -19.43 -10.05 0.40
CA GLY A 228 -20.84 -9.69 0.47
C GLY A 228 -21.76 -10.91 0.58
N ALA A 229 -21.50 -11.96 -0.20
CA ALA A 229 -22.23 -13.23 -0.10
C ALA A 229 -22.07 -13.89 1.27
N ALA A 230 -20.85 -13.88 1.82
CA ALA A 230 -20.59 -14.39 3.16
C ALA A 230 -21.31 -13.56 4.24
N SER A 231 -21.38 -12.23 4.09
CA SER A 231 -22.19 -11.37 4.97
C SER A 231 -23.70 -11.66 4.85
N LEU A 232 -24.22 -11.89 3.65
CA LEU A 232 -25.63 -12.27 3.46
C LEU A 232 -25.95 -13.63 4.10
N ALA A 233 -25.08 -14.62 3.92
CA ALA A 233 -25.22 -15.93 4.56
C ALA A 233 -25.18 -15.82 6.10
N THR A 234 -24.35 -14.93 6.63
CA THR A 234 -24.27 -14.62 8.07
C THR A 234 -25.60 -14.10 8.60
N TYR A 235 -26.16 -13.09 7.93
CA TYR A 235 -27.44 -12.50 8.35
C TYR A 235 -28.63 -13.43 8.13
N GLY A 236 -28.57 -14.33 7.14
CA GLY A 236 -29.64 -15.30 6.90
C GLY A 236 -29.62 -16.51 7.84
N ALA A 237 -28.51 -16.76 8.53
CA ALA A 237 -28.37 -17.84 9.52
C ALA A 237 -28.69 -17.39 10.97
N LEU A 238 -28.78 -16.07 11.20
CA LEU A 238 -29.17 -15.42 12.44
C LEU A 238 -30.69 -15.17 12.46
#